data_AF-A0A848SU63-F1
#
_entry.id   AF-A0A848SU63-F1
#
_cell.length_a   1.000
_cell.length_b   1.000
_cell.length_c   1.000
_cell.angle_alpha   90.00
_cell.angle_beta   90.00
_cell.angle_gamma   90.00
#
_symmetry.space_group_name_H-M   'P 1'
#
loop_
_entity.id
_entity.type
_entity.pdbx_description
1 polymer ?
#
loop_
_entity_poly.entity_id
_entity_poly.type
_entity_poly.pdbx_seq_one_letter_code
_entity_poly.pdbx_strand_id
1 'polypeptide(L)'
;MTGGTSGLGLEAARRLVEARGHDIVVGARSPDDLPPEIDGKVTALPLDLTRFDSVREFAIEVAKGLPIDVLVLNAGIQLAGAPQKAEGFEKTFAVNHLAHFLLLEILNHALAPHARVIVTGSGTHDPAENTPVTPPDHADAEFLAYPERDPQAPEGGRK
;
A
#
# COMPACT_ATOMS: atom_id res chain seq x y z
N MET A 1 4.45 6.91 -4.85
CA MET A 1 3.80 5.60 -5.04
C MET A 1 4.32 4.61 -4.01
N THR A 2 3.44 3.82 -3.39
CA THR A 2 3.84 2.69 -2.53
C THR A 2 3.99 1.41 -3.37
N GLY A 3 4.96 0.56 -3.03
CA GLY A 3 5.11 -0.76 -3.68
C GLY A 3 5.58 -0.69 -5.14
N GLY A 4 6.27 0.39 -5.52
CA GLY A 4 6.75 0.63 -6.88
C GLY A 4 8.01 -0.16 -7.28
N THR A 5 8.53 -1.04 -6.41
CA THR A 5 9.81 -1.74 -6.62
C THR A 5 9.67 -3.23 -6.95
N SER A 6 8.44 -3.74 -7.09
CA SER A 6 8.22 -5.14 -7.47
C SER A 6 6.86 -5.37 -8.13
N GLY A 7 6.71 -6.48 -8.87
CA GLY A 7 5.43 -6.94 -9.41
C GLY A 7 4.71 -5.90 -10.27
N LEU A 8 3.39 -5.78 -10.09
CA LEU A 8 2.56 -4.81 -10.83
C LEU A 8 2.97 -3.36 -10.57
N GLY A 9 3.45 -3.06 -9.36
CA GLY A 9 3.88 -1.71 -9.00
C GLY A 9 5.17 -1.29 -9.72
N LEU A 10 6.11 -2.21 -9.92
CA LEU A 10 7.32 -1.99 -10.72
C LEU A 10 6.97 -1.66 -12.17
N GLU A 11 6.12 -2.47 -12.80
CA GLU A 11 5.71 -2.24 -14.18
C GLU A 11 4.92 -0.92 -14.34
N ALA A 12 4.07 -0.58 -13.36
CA ALA A 12 3.37 0.69 -13.34
C ALA A 12 4.34 1.87 -13.19
N ALA A 13 5.30 1.80 -12.25
CA ALA A 13 6.32 2.83 -12.07
C ALA A 13 7.14 3.03 -13.35
N ARG A 14 7.66 1.94 -13.93
CA ARG A 14 8.40 1.94 -15.20
C ARG A 14 7.63 2.64 -16.32
N ARG A 15 6.35 2.27 -16.53
CA ARG A 15 5.51 2.89 -17.58
C ARG A 15 5.22 4.36 -17.34
N LEU A 16 5.02 4.76 -16.08
CA LEU A 16 4.78 6.16 -15.73
C LEU A 16 6.02 7.03 -16.00
N VAL A 17 7.22 6.50 -15.77
CA VAL A 17 8.47 7.18 -16.11
C VAL A 17 8.66 7.24 -17.63
N GLU A 18 8.63 6.09 -18.31
CA GLU A 18 8.94 5.97 -19.74
C GLU A 18 7.94 6.70 -20.65
N ALA A 19 6.64 6.46 -20.46
CA ALA A 19 5.63 6.86 -21.43
C ALA A 19 5.05 8.27 -21.18
N ARG A 20 5.36 8.86 -20.01
CA ARG A 20 4.73 10.12 -19.56
C ARG A 20 5.74 11.11 -18.97
N GLY A 21 7.00 10.73 -18.78
CA GLY A 21 8.04 11.61 -18.26
C GLY A 21 7.76 12.09 -16.83
N HIS A 22 6.97 11.33 -16.06
CA HIS A 22 6.69 11.67 -14.66
C HIS A 22 7.98 11.58 -13.83
N ASP A 23 8.14 12.52 -12.91
CA ASP A 23 9.07 12.39 -11.78
C ASP A 23 8.36 11.61 -10.67
N ILE A 24 8.91 10.46 -10.30
CA ILE A 24 8.23 9.54 -9.38
C ILE A 24 9.03 9.39 -8.11
N VAL A 25 8.37 9.62 -6.98
CA VAL A 25 8.86 9.17 -5.68
C VAL A 25 8.27 7.80 -5.37
N VAL A 26 9.12 6.80 -5.17
CA VAL A 26 8.73 5.44 -4.78
C VAL A 26 9.14 5.15 -3.33
N GLY A 27 8.21 4.58 -2.58
CA GLY A 27 8.52 4.02 -1.26
C GLY A 27 9.15 2.64 -1.40
N ALA A 28 10.33 2.45 -0.83
CA ALA A 28 11.11 1.22 -0.87
C ALA A 28 11.68 0.88 0.51
N ARG A 29 11.72 -0.41 0.86
CA ARG A 29 12.40 -0.85 2.10
C ARG A 29 13.93 -0.75 1.99
N SER A 30 14.45 -0.87 0.77
CA SER A 30 15.86 -0.73 0.41
C SER A 30 15.98 0.31 -0.71
N PRO A 31 15.99 1.61 -0.41
CA PRO A 31 15.97 2.66 -1.44
C PRO A 31 17.23 2.69 -2.32
N ASP A 32 18.35 2.16 -1.82
CA ASP A 32 19.62 2.09 -2.57
C ASP A 32 19.66 0.91 -3.58
N ASP A 33 18.66 0.01 -3.54
CA ASP A 33 18.58 -1.20 -4.37
C ASP A 33 17.31 -1.17 -5.23
N LEU A 34 17.22 -0.14 -6.08
CA LEU A 34 16.12 -0.02 -7.03
C LEU A 34 16.27 -1.01 -8.20
N PRO A 35 15.16 -1.58 -8.70
CA PRO A 35 15.20 -2.42 -9.88
C PRO A 35 15.72 -1.63 -11.10
N PRO A 36 16.66 -2.19 -11.89
CA PRO A 36 17.27 -1.52 -13.04
C PRO A 36 16.27 -1.22 -14.17
N GLU A 37 15.10 -1.86 -14.16
CA GLU A 37 14.02 -1.63 -15.11
C GLU A 37 13.37 -0.26 -14.94
N ILE A 38 13.55 0.40 -13.79
CA ILE A 38 13.09 1.78 -13.57
C ILE A 38 14.20 2.74 -14.00
N ASP A 39 14.26 3.02 -15.30
CA ASP A 39 15.20 4.01 -15.85
C ASP A 39 14.51 5.36 -16.05
N GLY A 40 15.03 6.41 -15.40
CA GLY A 40 14.56 7.79 -15.55
C GLY A 40 14.51 8.57 -14.23
N LYS A 41 13.58 9.53 -14.13
CA LYS A 41 13.46 10.42 -12.96
C LYS A 41 12.71 9.73 -11.83
N VAL A 42 13.46 8.94 -11.05
CA VAL A 42 12.93 8.25 -9.87
C VAL A 42 13.75 8.56 -8.64
N THR A 43 13.04 8.93 -7.58
CA THR A 43 13.59 9.08 -6.23
C THR A 43 13.03 7.95 -5.37
N ALA A 44 13.90 7.13 -4.79
CA ALA A 44 13.49 6.17 -3.77
C ALA A 44 13.63 6.77 -2.37
N LEU A 45 12.62 6.59 -1.53
CA LEU A 45 12.67 6.94 -0.12
C LEU A 45 12.32 5.71 0.74
N PRO A 46 12.93 5.58 1.94
CA PRO A 46 12.58 4.52 2.88
C PRO A 46 11.07 4.48 3.16
N LEU A 47 10.44 3.32 2.99
CA LEU A 47 9.06 3.09 3.39
C LEU A 47 8.85 1.63 3.80
N ASP A 48 8.48 1.43 5.05
CA ASP A 48 7.96 0.18 5.58
C ASP A 48 6.54 0.39 6.11
N LEU A 49 5.55 -0.10 5.35
CA LEU A 49 4.13 0.00 5.72
C LEU A 49 3.74 -0.84 6.94
N THR A 50 4.64 -1.70 7.45
CA THR A 50 4.43 -2.41 8.72
C THR A 50 4.76 -1.57 9.94
N ARG A 51 5.33 -0.37 9.76
CA ARG A 51 5.75 0.56 10.82
C ARG A 51 5.18 1.95 10.59
N PHE A 52 4.25 2.40 11.41
CA PHE A 52 3.58 3.69 11.17
C PHE A 52 4.50 4.90 11.28
N ASP A 53 5.57 4.83 12.07
CA ASP A 53 6.58 5.89 12.09
C ASP A 53 7.34 6.00 10.76
N SER A 54 7.62 4.86 10.09
CA SER A 54 8.21 4.89 8.75
C SER A 54 7.27 5.54 7.73
N VAL A 55 5.96 5.33 7.86
CA VAL A 55 4.95 5.99 7.02
C VAL A 55 4.96 7.51 7.23
N ARG A 56 5.06 7.96 8.49
CA ARG A 56 5.14 9.39 8.83
C ARG A 56 6.40 10.03 8.26
N GLU A 57 7.55 9.40 8.47
CA GLU A 57 8.85 9.86 7.96
C GLU A 57 8.84 9.97 6.44
N PHE A 58 8.38 8.92 5.75
CA PHE A 58 8.23 8.92 4.30
C PHE A 58 7.33 10.06 3.82
N ALA A 59 6.17 10.25 4.45
CA ALA A 59 5.23 11.31 4.09
C ALA A 59 5.84 12.71 4.25
N ILE A 60 6.58 12.94 5.35
CA ILE A 60 7.28 14.22 5.60
C ILE A 60 8.31 14.49 4.52
N GLU A 61 9.10 13.49 4.12
CA GLU A 61 10.11 13.65 3.07
C GLU A 61 9.47 13.91 1.70
N VAL A 62 8.41 13.18 1.33
CA VAL A 62 7.66 13.42 0.09
C VAL A 62 7.08 14.84 0.09
N ALA A 63 6.57 15.31 1.22
CA ALA A 63 5.97 16.63 1.34
C ALA A 63 6.98 17.79 1.25
N LYS A 64 8.27 17.54 1.04
CA LYS A 64 9.25 18.58 0.69
C LYS A 64 9.26 18.90 -0.80
N GLY A 65 8.76 17.98 -1.64
CA GLY A 65 8.75 18.09 -3.11
C GLY A 65 7.44 18.60 -3.71
N LEU A 66 6.60 19.29 -2.94
CA LEU A 66 5.23 19.70 -3.33
C LEU A 66 5.16 20.54 -4.62
N PRO A 67 4.03 20.48 -5.34
CA PRO A 67 2.79 19.72 -5.05
C PRO A 67 2.75 18.30 -5.66
N ILE A 68 1.93 17.41 -5.09
CA ILE A 68 1.73 16.02 -5.58
C ILE A 68 0.58 15.97 -6.58
N ASP A 69 0.87 15.62 -7.84
CA ASP A 69 -0.15 15.45 -8.89
C ASP A 69 -0.88 14.10 -8.79
N VAL A 70 -0.18 13.04 -8.42
CA VAL A 70 -0.74 11.68 -8.33
C VAL A 70 -0.18 10.94 -7.13
N LEU A 71 -1.05 10.50 -6.23
CA LEU A 71 -0.72 9.62 -5.12
C LEU A 71 -1.24 8.21 -5.43
N VAL A 72 -0.31 7.26 -5.59
CA VAL A 72 -0.64 5.85 -5.86
C VAL A 72 -0.37 5.00 -4.61
N LEU A 73 -1.44 4.51 -3.99
CA LEU A 73 -1.48 3.62 -2.83
C LEU A 73 -1.63 2.18 -3.33
N ASN A 74 -0.53 1.59 -3.77
CA ASN A 74 -0.51 0.32 -4.50
C ASN A 74 0.02 -0.86 -3.70
N ALA A 75 0.92 -0.64 -2.76
CA ALA A 75 1.52 -1.73 -2.00
C ALA A 75 0.45 -2.54 -1.25
N GLY A 76 0.50 -3.86 -1.39
CA GLY A 76 -0.37 -4.76 -0.66
C GLY A 76 0.33 -6.07 -0.37
N ILE A 77 -0.09 -6.71 0.71
CA ILE A 77 0.30 -8.07 1.06
C ILE A 77 -0.93 -8.96 1.16
N GLN A 78 -0.72 -10.25 1.00
CA GLN A 78 -1.68 -11.29 1.36
C GLN A 78 -0.89 -12.36 2.11
N LEU A 79 -1.25 -12.60 3.37
CA LEU A 79 -0.60 -13.58 4.22
C LEU A 79 -1.54 -14.76 4.42
N ALA A 80 -1.05 -15.96 4.15
CA ALA A 80 -1.74 -17.21 4.46
C ALA A 80 -1.27 -17.76 5.83
N GLY A 81 -2.15 -18.48 6.53
CA GLY A 81 -1.83 -19.14 7.78
C GLY A 81 -2.02 -18.27 9.02
N ALA A 82 -1.17 -18.45 10.02
CA ALA A 82 -1.37 -17.87 11.35
C ALA A 82 -1.44 -16.32 11.30
N PRO A 83 -2.40 -15.69 12.01
CA PRO A 83 -2.51 -14.24 12.08
C PRO A 83 -1.20 -13.60 12.54
N GLN A 84 -0.71 -12.64 11.77
CA GLN A 84 0.44 -11.82 12.14
C GLN A 84 -0.03 -10.44 12.56
N LYS A 85 0.72 -9.78 13.43
CA LYS A 85 0.43 -8.40 13.85
C LYS A 85 1.49 -7.41 13.37
N ALA A 86 1.07 -6.18 13.10
CA ALA A 86 1.90 -5.01 12.89
C ALA A 86 1.21 -3.81 13.57
N GLU A 87 1.97 -3.02 14.34
CA GLU A 87 1.43 -1.87 15.09
C GLU A 87 0.23 -2.22 16.01
N GLY A 88 0.12 -3.49 16.45
CA GLY A 88 -0.98 -3.99 17.27
C GLY A 88 -2.21 -4.49 16.51
N PHE A 89 -2.26 -4.31 15.20
CA PHE A 89 -3.37 -4.72 14.32
C PHE A 89 -3.00 -5.98 13.50
N GLU A 90 -3.99 -6.67 12.95
CA GLU A 90 -3.74 -7.69 11.93
C GLU A 90 -2.91 -7.11 10.77
N LYS A 91 -1.84 -7.81 10.40
CA LYS A 91 -0.77 -7.27 9.57
C LYS A 91 -1.23 -6.89 8.15
N THR A 92 -2.12 -7.66 7.54
CA THR A 92 -2.68 -7.34 6.22
C THR A 92 -3.54 -6.08 6.28
N PHE A 93 -4.40 -5.96 7.30
CA PHE A 93 -5.20 -4.75 7.53
C PHE A 93 -4.33 -3.53 7.83
N ALA A 94 -3.30 -3.70 8.66
CA ALA A 94 -2.33 -2.64 8.98
C ALA A 94 -1.65 -2.10 7.72
N VAL A 95 -1.13 -2.99 6.87
CA VAL A 95 -0.37 -2.62 5.66
C VAL A 95 -1.28 -2.10 4.55
N ASN A 96 -2.31 -2.87 4.18
CA ASN A 96 -3.10 -2.59 2.98
C ASN A 96 -4.07 -1.41 3.20
N HIS A 97 -4.48 -1.16 4.45
CA HIS A 97 -5.47 -0.15 4.79
C HIS A 97 -4.92 0.96 5.71
N LEU A 98 -4.56 0.65 6.96
CA LEU A 98 -4.25 1.69 7.95
C LEU A 98 -3.03 2.53 7.58
N ALA A 99 -1.95 1.89 7.10
CA ALA A 99 -0.75 2.58 6.66
C ALA A 99 -1.01 3.49 5.45
N HIS A 100 -1.83 3.04 4.51
CA HIS A 100 -2.24 3.84 3.36
C HIS A 100 -3.17 5.00 3.74
N PHE A 101 -4.11 4.77 4.65
CA PHE A 101 -4.97 5.81 5.21
C PHE A 101 -4.14 6.88 5.92
N LEU A 102 -3.22 6.49 6.80
CA LEU A 102 -2.30 7.40 7.48
C LEU A 102 -1.46 8.21 6.48
N LEU A 103 -0.93 7.56 5.45
CA LEU A 103 -0.15 8.22 4.40
C LEU A 103 -0.98 9.28 3.66
N LEU A 104 -2.21 8.94 3.28
CA LEU A 104 -3.13 9.87 2.61
C LEU A 104 -3.50 11.05 3.50
N GLU A 105 -3.86 10.80 4.76
CA GLU A 105 -4.21 11.85 5.72
C GLU A 105 -3.07 12.86 5.90
N ILE A 106 -1.83 12.37 6.02
CA ILE A 106 -0.66 13.25 6.14
C ILE A 106 -0.43 14.00 4.83
N LEU A 107 -0.48 13.34 3.67
CA LEU A 107 -0.21 13.98 2.38
C LEU A 107 -1.38 14.79 1.81
N ASN A 108 -2.54 14.83 2.46
CA ASN A 108 -3.72 15.52 1.93
C ASN A 108 -3.45 17.02 1.68
N HIS A 109 -2.71 17.68 2.57
CA HIS A 109 -2.32 19.09 2.43
C HIS A 109 -1.31 19.36 1.29
N ALA A 110 -0.68 18.30 0.79
CA ALA A 110 0.38 18.29 -0.19
C ALA A 110 -0.12 17.99 -1.62
N LEU A 111 -1.40 17.61 -1.76
CA LEU A 111 -2.02 17.32 -3.04
C LEU A 111 -2.24 18.60 -3.86
N ALA A 112 -1.94 18.54 -5.16
CA ALA A 112 -2.31 19.58 -6.11
C ALA A 112 -3.85 19.75 -6.21
N PRO A 113 -4.36 20.92 -6.66
CA PRO A 113 -5.81 21.16 -6.78
C PRO A 113 -6.58 20.14 -7.64
N HIS A 114 -5.91 19.46 -8.57
CA HIS A 114 -6.49 18.44 -9.44
C HIS A 114 -5.78 17.09 -9.28
N ALA A 115 -5.20 16.85 -8.10
CA ALA A 115 -4.50 15.62 -7.82
C ALA A 115 -5.41 14.39 -7.93
N ARG A 116 -4.81 13.26 -8.30
CA ARG A 116 -5.50 11.96 -8.33
C ARG A 116 -4.95 11.07 -7.24
N VAL A 117 -5.83 10.53 -6.40
CA VAL A 117 -5.52 9.46 -5.46
C VAL A 117 -5.98 8.14 -6.08
N ILE A 118 -5.05 7.22 -6.27
CA ILE A 118 -5.29 5.90 -6.86
C ILE A 118 -5.04 4.86 -5.77
N VAL A 119 -6.03 4.03 -5.47
CA VAL A 119 -5.92 2.92 -4.53
C VAL A 119 -6.01 1.61 -5.32
N THR A 120 -4.98 0.78 -5.23
CA THR A 120 -5.00 -0.54 -5.86
C THR A 120 -5.84 -1.48 -5.00
N GLY A 121 -7.00 -1.88 -5.52
CA GLY A 121 -7.81 -2.96 -4.95
C GLY A 121 -7.50 -4.32 -5.60
N SER A 122 -8.24 -5.34 -5.19
CA SER A 122 -8.22 -6.66 -5.83
C SER A 122 -9.64 -7.15 -6.08
N GLY A 123 -9.88 -7.67 -7.29
CA GLY A 123 -11.12 -8.37 -7.64
C GLY A 123 -11.27 -9.74 -6.98
N THR A 124 -10.26 -10.23 -6.25
CA THR A 124 -10.35 -11.52 -5.52
C THR A 124 -11.47 -11.58 -4.48
N HIS A 125 -12.04 -10.43 -4.11
CA HIS A 125 -13.15 -10.35 -3.17
C HIS A 125 -14.48 -10.06 -3.88
N ASP A 126 -14.47 -9.95 -5.22
CA ASP A 126 -15.68 -9.87 -6.02
C ASP A 126 -16.25 -11.29 -6.17
N PRO A 127 -17.48 -11.55 -5.66
CA PRO A 127 -18.12 -12.85 -5.81
C PRO A 127 -18.30 -13.26 -7.29
N ALA A 128 -18.29 -12.30 -8.23
CA ALA A 128 -18.41 -12.56 -9.66
C ALA A 128 -17.11 -13.09 -10.30
N GLU A 129 -15.93 -12.84 -9.70
CA GLU A 129 -14.62 -13.16 -10.27
C GLU A 129 -14.17 -14.61 -9.99
N ASN A 130 -14.97 -15.39 -9.26
CA ASN A 130 -14.80 -16.83 -9.02
C ASN A 130 -13.38 -17.24 -8.63
N THR A 131 -12.76 -16.46 -7.74
CA THR A 131 -11.37 -16.66 -7.33
C THR A 131 -11.24 -17.73 -6.24
N PRO A 132 -10.09 -18.40 -6.10
CA PRO A 132 -9.88 -19.42 -5.06
C PRO A 132 -9.75 -18.82 -3.64
N VAL A 133 -9.88 -17.50 -3.49
CA VAL A 133 -9.80 -16.81 -2.21
C VAL A 133 -11.19 -16.84 -1.56
N THR A 134 -11.27 -17.37 -0.35
CA THR A 134 -12.52 -17.32 0.41
C THR A 134 -12.82 -15.86 0.75
N PRO A 135 -14.01 -15.32 0.40
CA PRO A 135 -14.34 -13.96 0.74
C PRO A 135 -14.36 -13.79 2.27
N PRO A 136 -14.05 -12.58 2.78
CA PRO A 136 -14.15 -12.31 4.19
C PRO A 136 -15.61 -12.45 4.66
N ASP A 137 -15.79 -12.98 5.87
CA ASP A 137 -17.13 -13.19 6.45
C ASP A 137 -17.89 -11.86 6.62
N HIS A 138 -17.17 -10.75 6.82
CA HIS A 138 -17.73 -9.39 6.89
C HIS A 138 -16.69 -8.32 6.52
N ALA A 139 -17.17 -7.07 6.34
CA ALA A 139 -16.34 -5.88 6.15
C ALA A 139 -16.17 -5.02 7.43
N ASP A 140 -16.46 -5.57 8.61
CA ASP A 140 -16.31 -4.85 9.89
C ASP A 140 -14.84 -4.53 10.20
N ALA A 141 -14.52 -3.25 10.33
CA ALA A 141 -13.15 -2.77 10.55
C ALA A 141 -12.56 -3.23 11.89
N GLU A 142 -13.36 -3.38 12.94
CA GLU A 142 -12.89 -3.82 14.27
C GLU A 142 -12.39 -5.26 14.19
N PHE A 143 -13.13 -6.12 13.50
CA PHE A 143 -12.78 -7.53 13.33
C PHE A 143 -11.71 -7.73 12.26
N LEU A 144 -11.62 -6.87 11.25
CA LEU A 144 -10.47 -6.85 10.34
C LEU A 144 -9.18 -6.45 11.06
N ALA A 145 -9.27 -5.51 12.00
CA ALA A 145 -8.16 -5.05 12.84
C ALA A 145 -7.77 -6.09 13.92
N TYR A 146 -8.76 -6.75 14.52
CA TYR A 146 -8.61 -7.73 15.60
C TYR A 146 -9.42 -9.00 15.30
N PRO A 147 -8.94 -9.87 14.38
CA PRO A 147 -9.66 -11.08 13.99
C PRO A 147 -9.94 -12.03 15.16
N GLU A 148 -9.13 -11.99 16.21
CA GLU A 148 -9.36 -12.76 17.43
C GLU A 148 -10.64 -12.35 18.21
N ARG A 149 -11.23 -11.21 17.88
CA ARG A 149 -12.49 -10.71 18.46
C ARG A 149 -13.71 -11.08 17.62
N ASP A 150 -13.51 -11.60 16.42
CA ASP A 150 -14.60 -12.00 15.54
C ASP A 150 -15.22 -13.31 16.06
N PRO A 151 -16.53 -13.29 16.44
CA PRO A 151 -17.21 -14.49 16.93
C PRO A 151 -17.38 -15.58 15.85
N GLN A 152 -17.17 -15.26 14.57
CA GLN A 152 -17.29 -16.20 13.44
C GLN A 152 -15.93 -16.69 12.92
N ALA A 153 -14.81 -16.24 13.49
CA ALA A 153 -13.48 -16.54 12.98
C ALA A 153 -13.20 -18.05 12.92
N PRO A 154 -12.73 -18.58 11.78
CA PRO A 154 -12.37 -19.99 11.67
C PRO A 154 -11.17 -20.35 12.54
N GLU A 155 -11.22 -21.53 13.19
CA GLU A 155 -10.08 -22.07 13.93
C GLU A 155 -8.86 -22.21 13.00
N GLY A 156 -7.80 -21.44 13.26
CA GLY A 156 -6.53 -21.49 12.52
C GLY A 156 -6.23 -20.29 11.60
N GLY A 157 -7.12 -19.30 11.49
CA GLY A 157 -6.88 -18.06 10.73
C GLY A 157 -7.33 -18.11 9.26
N ARG A 158 -6.94 -17.10 8.47
CA ARG A 158 -7.31 -17.00 7.04
C ARG A 158 -6.61 -18.11 6.25
N LYS A 159 -7.40 -18.90 5.50
CA LYS A 159 -6.92 -19.99 4.63
C LYS A 159 -6.35 -19.46 3.32
#